data_AF-A0A7G2K0E6-F1
#
_entry.id   AF-A0A7G2K0E6-F1
#
_cell.length_a   1.000
_cell.length_b   1.000
_cell.length_c   1.000
_cell.angle_alpha   90.00
_cell.angle_beta   90.00
_cell.angle_gamma   90.00
#
_symmetry.space_group_name_H-M   'P 1'
#
loop_
_entity.id
_entity.type
_entity.pdbx_description
1 polymer ?
#
loop_
_entity_poly.entity_id
_entity_poly.type
_entity_poly.pdbx_seq_one_letter_code
_entity_poly.pdbx_strand_id
1 'polypeptide(L)'
;LGLYFTPFGRVLDLIDDCIACAVDKLIADFGGFVWDEAGFEKLRDFVRENLNEVTVDIAQKVEQILTLTYQLNQRLKGKMDFTMAFALSDIKSQLAGLVYQGFVQKSGYDRLPDLQRYLQAVDKRIDKLAQDVNRDRAAMLRIEQVQQAYQQLLAKLPKSKPISDEIISRSLSKAYGLAGLRIGYAVSNPEIADLLNRVRQPFNCNSLALTAAVAVMNDDKFVEKVAENNRIEMRRYEDFCQKNQLDYIPSKGNFITIDFKQPAAPIYDALLREGVIVRPIAGYGMPNHLRISIGLPEENDKFFTALSKVLKFA
;
A
#
# COMPACT_ATOMS: atom_id res chain seq x y z
N LEU A 1 -14.07 -9.29 -22.57
CA LEU A 1 -12.80 -10.08 -22.50
C LEU A 1 -12.18 -10.44 -23.87
N GLY A 2 -12.86 -11.25 -24.71
CA GLY A 2 -12.22 -11.89 -25.86
C GLY A 2 -11.67 -10.95 -26.96
N LEU A 3 -12.29 -9.78 -27.16
CA LEU A 3 -11.86 -8.82 -28.18
C LEU A 3 -10.58 -8.05 -27.79
N TYR A 4 -10.29 -7.93 -26.49
CA TYR A 4 -9.18 -7.13 -25.98
C TYR A 4 -7.92 -7.95 -25.67
N PHE A 5 -8.06 -9.27 -25.45
CA PHE A 5 -6.92 -10.14 -25.11
C PHE A 5 -6.25 -10.80 -26.32
N THR A 6 -6.88 -10.77 -27.50
CA THR A 6 -6.34 -11.35 -28.75
C THR A 6 -4.87 -11.01 -29.04
N PRO A 7 -4.35 -9.80 -28.73
CA PRO A 7 -2.92 -9.49 -28.92
C PRO A 7 -1.95 -10.25 -28.00
N PHE A 8 -2.44 -10.85 -26.91
CA PHE A 8 -1.64 -11.47 -25.85
C PHE A 8 -1.78 -13.00 -25.79
N GLY A 9 -2.88 -13.57 -26.32
CA GLY A 9 -3.11 -15.02 -26.30
C GLY A 9 -4.55 -15.40 -26.66
N ARG A 10 -4.92 -16.66 -26.41
CA ARG A 10 -6.29 -17.13 -26.64
C ARG A 10 -7.17 -16.81 -25.44
N VAL A 11 -8.44 -16.57 -25.69
CA VAL A 11 -9.42 -16.24 -24.64
C VAL A 11 -9.58 -17.36 -23.62
N LEU A 12 -9.49 -18.62 -24.07
CA LEU A 12 -9.53 -19.78 -23.18
C LEU A 12 -8.35 -19.77 -22.20
N ASP A 13 -7.14 -19.43 -22.67
CA ASP A 13 -5.96 -19.36 -21.80
C ASP A 13 -6.12 -18.25 -20.72
N LEU A 14 -6.85 -17.17 -21.02
CA LEU A 14 -7.17 -16.13 -20.05
C LEU A 14 -8.22 -16.58 -19.04
N ILE A 15 -9.20 -17.38 -19.46
CA ILE A 15 -10.20 -17.96 -18.55
C ILE A 15 -9.49 -18.91 -17.58
N ASP A 16 -8.59 -19.75 -18.09
CA ASP A 16 -7.79 -20.65 -17.25
C ASP A 16 -6.91 -19.87 -16.26
N ASP A 17 -6.31 -18.75 -16.69
CA ASP A 17 -5.53 -17.85 -15.82
C ASP A 17 -6.39 -17.21 -14.71
N CYS A 18 -7.62 -16.80 -15.02
CA CYS A 18 -8.59 -16.32 -14.03
C CYS A 18 -8.99 -17.41 -13.03
N ILE A 19 -9.24 -18.64 -13.51
CA ILE A 19 -9.57 -19.79 -12.66
C ILE A 19 -8.40 -20.12 -11.73
N ALA A 20 -7.17 -20.15 -12.24
CA ALA A 20 -5.98 -20.40 -11.44
C ALA A 20 -5.81 -19.35 -10.33
N CYS A 21 -6.00 -18.07 -10.66
CA CYS A 21 -5.99 -16.97 -9.68
C CYS A 21 -7.11 -17.13 -8.62
N ALA A 22 -8.30 -17.57 -9.02
CA ALA A 22 -9.42 -17.83 -8.10
C ALA A 22 -9.10 -18.97 -7.12
N VAL A 23 -8.49 -20.06 -7.62
CA VAL A 23 -8.07 -21.19 -6.79
C VAL A 23 -7.02 -20.74 -5.77
N ASP A 24 -5.99 -20.00 -6.20
CA ASP A 24 -4.95 -19.50 -5.30
C ASP A 24 -5.53 -18.62 -4.18
N LYS A 25 -6.49 -17.75 -4.51
CA LYS A 25 -7.23 -16.95 -3.53
C LYS A 25 -8.02 -17.81 -2.56
N LEU A 26 -8.79 -18.77 -3.05
CA LEU A 26 -9.67 -19.59 -2.21
C LEU A 26 -8.86 -20.48 -1.26
N ILE A 27 -7.70 -20.98 -1.70
CA ILE A 27 -6.76 -21.67 -0.82
C ILE A 27 -6.27 -20.73 0.30
N ALA A 28 -5.92 -19.48 -0.04
CA ALA A 28 -5.51 -18.51 0.96
C ALA A 28 -6.64 -18.16 1.95
N ASP A 29 -7.86 -17.95 1.46
CA ASP A 29 -9.04 -17.65 2.28
C ASP A 29 -9.41 -18.81 3.22
N PHE A 30 -9.15 -20.06 2.81
CA PHE A 30 -9.33 -21.25 3.64
C PHE A 30 -8.29 -21.40 4.77
N GLY A 31 -7.17 -20.67 4.68
CA GLY A 31 -6.07 -20.73 5.65
C GLY A 31 -4.77 -21.36 5.11
N GLY A 32 -4.69 -21.60 3.80
CA GLY A 32 -3.50 -22.11 3.11
C GLY A 32 -3.56 -23.59 2.77
N PHE A 33 -2.40 -24.17 2.42
CA PHE A 33 -2.30 -25.57 2.03
C PHE A 33 -2.53 -26.53 3.20
N VAL A 34 -3.24 -27.61 2.91
CA VAL A 34 -3.51 -28.74 3.81
C VAL A 34 -2.71 -29.96 3.36
N TRP A 35 -2.30 -30.80 4.33
CA TRP A 35 -1.37 -31.91 4.09
C TRP A 35 -1.92 -33.27 4.54
N ASP A 36 -3.20 -33.31 4.91
CA ASP A 36 -3.93 -34.53 5.25
C ASP A 36 -5.18 -34.68 4.36
N GLU A 37 -5.64 -35.93 4.21
CA GLU A 37 -6.75 -36.28 3.32
C GLU A 37 -8.06 -35.58 3.69
N ALA A 38 -8.40 -35.56 4.98
CA ALA A 38 -9.62 -34.91 5.46
C ALA A 38 -9.57 -33.38 5.26
N GLY A 39 -8.42 -32.76 5.45
CA GLY A 39 -8.17 -31.36 5.14
C GLY A 39 -8.33 -31.07 3.64
N PHE A 40 -7.77 -31.94 2.78
CA PHE A 40 -7.87 -31.80 1.33
C PHE A 40 -9.31 -31.88 0.82
N GLU A 41 -10.11 -32.83 1.33
CA GLU A 41 -11.52 -32.93 0.95
C GLU A 41 -12.30 -31.66 1.31
N LYS A 42 -12.10 -31.12 2.52
CA LYS A 42 -12.73 -29.87 2.95
C LYS A 42 -12.31 -28.68 2.10
N LEU A 43 -11.01 -28.56 1.80
CA LEU A 43 -10.49 -27.49 0.95
C LEU A 43 -11.05 -27.61 -0.48
N ARG A 44 -11.08 -28.82 -1.06
CA ARG A 44 -11.64 -29.06 -2.39
C ARG A 44 -13.10 -28.65 -2.46
N ASP A 45 -13.90 -29.03 -1.46
CA ASP A 45 -15.33 -28.73 -1.44
C ASP A 45 -15.56 -27.22 -1.26
N PHE A 46 -14.80 -26.57 -0.37
CA PHE A 46 -14.80 -25.11 -0.22
C PHE A 46 -14.44 -24.38 -1.53
N VAL A 47 -13.36 -24.81 -2.21
CA VAL A 47 -12.97 -24.22 -3.50
C VAL A 47 -14.07 -24.42 -4.52
N ARG A 48 -14.62 -25.63 -4.66
CA ARG A 48 -15.67 -25.96 -5.63
C ARG A 48 -16.93 -25.13 -5.43
N GLU A 49 -17.33 -24.88 -4.19
CA GLU A 49 -18.52 -24.08 -3.86
C GLU A 49 -18.35 -22.60 -4.26
N ASN A 50 -17.15 -22.04 -4.09
CA ASN A 50 -16.90 -20.60 -4.25
C ASN A 50 -16.23 -20.22 -5.58
N LEU A 51 -15.72 -21.20 -6.35
CA LEU A 51 -14.88 -20.95 -7.53
C LEU A 51 -15.55 -20.06 -8.57
N ASN A 52 -16.82 -20.32 -8.89
CA ASN A 52 -17.53 -19.59 -9.93
C ASN A 52 -17.68 -18.10 -9.59
N GLU A 53 -18.07 -17.78 -8.36
CA GLU A 53 -18.27 -16.41 -7.91
C GLU A 53 -16.95 -15.61 -7.94
N VAL A 54 -15.88 -16.19 -7.37
CA VAL A 54 -14.56 -15.54 -7.34
C VAL A 54 -13.99 -15.37 -8.76
N THR A 55 -14.16 -16.37 -9.63
CA THR A 55 -13.71 -16.28 -11.03
C THR A 55 -14.44 -15.15 -11.77
N VAL A 56 -15.75 -14.97 -11.55
CA VAL A 56 -16.52 -13.88 -12.17
C VAL A 56 -16.04 -12.51 -11.69
N ASP A 57 -15.79 -12.34 -10.39
CA ASP A 57 -15.25 -11.07 -9.87
C ASP A 57 -13.85 -10.77 -10.44
N ILE A 58 -12.97 -11.76 -10.53
CA ILE A 58 -11.66 -11.62 -11.19
C ILE A 58 -11.84 -11.21 -12.65
N ALA A 59 -12.72 -11.88 -13.39
CA ALA A 59 -12.99 -11.60 -14.79
C ALA A 59 -13.45 -10.14 -15.02
N GLN A 60 -14.27 -9.59 -14.11
CA GLN A 60 -14.68 -8.19 -14.17
C GLN A 60 -13.51 -7.22 -13.97
N LYS A 61 -12.60 -7.49 -13.02
CA LYS A 61 -11.39 -6.68 -12.82
C LYS A 61 -10.46 -6.76 -14.04
N VAL A 62 -10.26 -7.97 -14.57
CA VAL A 62 -9.44 -8.23 -15.75
C VAL A 62 -10.00 -7.51 -16.98
N GLU A 63 -11.33 -7.46 -17.15
CA GLU A 63 -11.94 -6.70 -18.24
C GLU A 63 -11.60 -5.20 -18.19
N GLN A 64 -11.62 -4.59 -17.00
CA GLN A 64 -11.23 -3.19 -16.82
C GLN A 64 -9.75 -2.97 -17.18
N ILE A 65 -8.87 -3.88 -16.75
CA ILE A 65 -7.43 -3.84 -17.05
C ILE A 65 -7.19 -3.95 -18.56
N LEU A 66 -7.83 -4.90 -19.24
CA LEU A 66 -7.66 -5.12 -20.67
C LEU A 66 -8.24 -3.98 -21.51
N THR A 67 -9.37 -3.41 -21.10
CA THR A 67 -9.97 -2.25 -21.77
C THR A 67 -9.03 -1.05 -21.72
N LEU A 68 -8.47 -0.75 -20.54
CA LEU A 68 -7.53 0.35 -20.39
C LEU A 68 -6.22 0.10 -21.16
N THR A 69 -5.71 -1.12 -21.13
CA THR A 69 -4.53 -1.53 -21.92
C THR A 69 -4.76 -1.36 -23.42
N TYR A 70 -5.94 -1.71 -23.92
CA TYR A 70 -6.31 -1.49 -25.32
C TYR A 70 -6.32 0.01 -25.67
N GLN A 71 -6.95 0.84 -24.84
CA GLN A 71 -6.99 2.29 -25.03
C GLN A 71 -5.57 2.89 -25.08
N LEU A 72 -4.71 2.50 -24.13
CA LEU A 72 -3.31 2.94 -24.09
C LEU A 72 -2.54 2.54 -25.34
N ASN A 73 -2.68 1.29 -25.79
CA ASN A 73 -2.04 0.83 -27.02
C ASN A 73 -2.51 1.60 -28.26
N GLN A 74 -3.78 2.02 -28.33
CA GLN A 74 -4.27 2.86 -29.41
C GLN A 74 -3.66 4.28 -29.38
N ARG A 75 -3.50 4.87 -28.19
CA ARG A 75 -2.81 6.16 -28.02
C ARG A 75 -1.35 6.11 -28.49
N LEU A 76 -0.66 4.99 -28.27
CA LEU A 76 0.74 4.79 -28.64
C LEU A 76 0.99 4.53 -30.14
N LYS A 77 -0.06 4.38 -30.96
CA LYS A 77 0.03 4.19 -32.42
C LYS A 77 -0.01 5.50 -33.24
N GLY A 78 -0.16 6.67 -32.60
CA GLY A 78 -0.24 7.98 -33.27
C GLY A 78 1.06 8.43 -33.95
N LYS A 79 1.02 9.58 -34.64
CA LYS A 79 2.20 10.19 -35.30
C LYS A 79 3.31 10.41 -34.26
N MET A 80 4.43 9.71 -34.43
CA MET A 80 5.59 9.80 -33.55
C MET A 80 6.39 11.07 -33.81
N ASP A 81 6.51 11.92 -32.79
CA ASP A 81 7.60 12.88 -32.70
C ASP A 81 8.88 12.13 -32.27
N PHE A 82 9.97 12.30 -33.02
CA PHE A 82 11.27 11.70 -32.72
C PHE A 82 11.80 12.12 -31.34
N THR A 83 11.39 13.28 -30.81
CA THR A 83 11.79 13.71 -29.46
C THR A 83 11.24 12.81 -28.35
N MET A 84 10.11 12.13 -28.60
CA MET A 84 9.40 11.27 -27.65
C MET A 84 9.69 9.78 -27.84
N ALA A 85 10.46 9.39 -28.87
CA ALA A 85 10.64 8.00 -29.26
C ALA A 85 11.12 7.09 -28.12
N PHE A 86 12.08 7.55 -27.32
CA PHE A 86 12.59 6.80 -26.16
C PHE A 86 11.52 6.61 -25.08
N ALA A 87 10.79 7.67 -24.73
CA ALA A 87 9.75 7.61 -23.71
C ALA A 87 8.59 6.69 -24.15
N LEU A 88 8.18 6.76 -25.43
CA LEU A 88 7.15 5.88 -25.97
C LEU A 88 7.59 4.41 -26.02
N SER A 89 8.86 4.14 -26.32
CA SER A 89 9.44 2.79 -26.28
C SER A 89 9.46 2.24 -24.85
N ASP A 90 9.90 3.04 -23.88
CA ASP A 90 9.90 2.69 -22.46
C ASP A 90 8.47 2.42 -21.95
N ILE A 91 7.49 3.28 -22.28
CA ILE A 91 6.08 3.06 -21.94
C ILE A 91 5.57 1.73 -22.51
N LYS A 92 5.91 1.39 -23.76
CA LYS A 92 5.55 0.09 -24.35
C LYS A 92 6.16 -1.07 -23.58
N SER A 93 7.42 -0.96 -23.15
CA SER A 93 8.09 -1.96 -22.32
C SER A 93 7.38 -2.14 -20.96
N GLN A 94 7.02 -1.03 -20.31
CA GLN A 94 6.28 -1.05 -19.04
C GLN A 94 4.91 -1.71 -19.18
N LEU A 95 4.16 -1.40 -20.25
CA LEU A 95 2.87 -2.04 -20.53
C LEU A 95 3.00 -3.55 -20.74
N ALA A 96 4.02 -4.00 -21.46
CA ALA A 96 4.30 -5.43 -21.66
C ALA A 96 4.68 -6.14 -20.36
N GLY A 97 5.24 -5.43 -19.38
CA GLY A 97 5.49 -5.96 -18.04
C GLY A 97 4.26 -6.04 -17.13
N LEU A 98 3.18 -5.32 -17.46
CA LEU A 98 1.92 -5.30 -16.68
C LEU A 98 0.89 -6.29 -17.21
N VAL A 99 0.76 -6.40 -18.54
CA VAL A 99 -0.20 -7.30 -19.19
C VAL A 99 0.54 -8.19 -20.19
N TYR A 100 0.56 -9.48 -19.87
CA TYR A 100 1.22 -10.53 -20.62
C TYR A 100 0.48 -11.86 -20.40
N GLN A 101 0.87 -12.94 -21.06
CA GLN A 101 0.22 -14.24 -20.87
C GLN A 101 0.45 -14.78 -19.44
N GLY A 102 -0.62 -15.08 -18.71
CA GLY A 102 -0.53 -15.56 -17.32
C GLY A 102 -0.42 -14.46 -16.26
N PHE A 103 -0.72 -13.20 -16.62
CA PHE A 103 -0.55 -12.08 -15.70
C PHE A 103 -1.57 -12.09 -14.55
N VAL A 104 -2.74 -12.73 -14.70
CA VAL A 104 -3.82 -12.69 -13.71
C VAL A 104 -3.41 -13.51 -12.48
N GLN A 105 -3.02 -14.77 -12.66
CA GLN A 105 -2.53 -15.62 -11.59
C GLN A 105 -1.25 -15.06 -10.98
N LYS A 106 -0.26 -14.69 -11.80
CA LYS A 106 1.04 -14.22 -11.29
C LYS A 106 0.95 -12.93 -10.49
N SER A 107 -0.01 -12.07 -10.80
CA SER A 107 -0.24 -10.86 -9.99
C SER A 107 -0.95 -11.20 -8.68
N GLY A 108 -1.85 -12.18 -8.71
CA GLY A 108 -2.69 -12.56 -7.59
C GLY A 108 -3.88 -11.61 -7.41
N TYR A 109 -4.95 -12.13 -6.81
CA TYR A 109 -6.24 -11.45 -6.67
C TYR A 109 -6.13 -10.05 -6.06
N ASP A 110 -5.45 -9.93 -4.91
CA ASP A 110 -5.35 -8.67 -4.15
C ASP A 110 -4.59 -7.56 -4.90
N ARG A 111 -3.79 -7.93 -5.91
CA ARG A 111 -2.96 -7.00 -6.68
C ARG A 111 -3.56 -6.65 -8.03
N LEU A 112 -4.65 -7.27 -8.46
CA LEU A 112 -5.34 -6.86 -9.70
C LEU A 112 -5.73 -5.36 -9.70
N PRO A 113 -6.21 -4.77 -8.59
CA PRO A 113 -6.45 -3.32 -8.53
C PRO A 113 -5.18 -2.47 -8.70
N ASP A 114 -4.01 -2.99 -8.29
CA ASP A 114 -2.73 -2.29 -8.49
C ASP A 114 -2.35 -2.20 -9.97
N LEU A 115 -2.65 -3.23 -10.77
CA LEU A 115 -2.43 -3.18 -12.22
C LEU A 115 -3.23 -2.06 -12.88
N GLN A 116 -4.52 -1.93 -12.52
CA GLN A 116 -5.36 -0.85 -13.02
C GLN A 116 -4.79 0.53 -12.63
N ARG A 117 -4.35 0.67 -11.37
CA ARG A 117 -3.69 1.90 -10.87
C ARG A 117 -2.42 2.23 -11.67
N TYR A 118 -1.60 1.24 -12.01
CA TYR A 118 -0.40 1.45 -12.82
C TYR A 118 -0.72 1.81 -14.27
N LEU A 119 -1.72 1.19 -14.89
CA LEU A 119 -2.18 1.56 -16.22
C LEU A 119 -2.72 3.00 -16.26
N GLN A 120 -3.47 3.43 -15.23
CA GLN A 120 -3.90 4.82 -15.09
C GLN A 120 -2.72 5.79 -14.91
N ALA A 121 -1.66 5.36 -14.23
CA ALA A 121 -0.44 6.16 -14.11
C ALA A 121 0.29 6.28 -15.46
N VAL A 122 0.32 5.22 -16.27
CA VAL A 122 0.83 5.26 -17.65
C VAL A 122 0.02 6.23 -18.50
N ASP A 123 -1.32 6.20 -18.40
CA ASP A 123 -2.20 7.14 -19.11
C ASP A 123 -1.85 8.60 -18.79
N LYS A 124 -1.75 8.91 -17.48
CA LYS A 124 -1.34 10.24 -17.00
C LYS A 124 0.07 10.61 -17.43
N ARG A 125 0.98 9.65 -17.54
CA ARG A 125 2.35 9.88 -18.02
C ARG A 125 2.33 10.27 -19.50
N ILE A 126 1.54 9.61 -20.34
CA ILE A 126 1.36 9.97 -21.76
C ILE A 126 0.86 11.42 -21.88
N ASP A 127 -0.12 11.83 -21.07
CA ASP A 127 -0.63 13.22 -21.08
C ASP A 127 0.45 14.24 -20.70
N LYS A 128 1.25 13.93 -19.67
CA LYS A 128 2.32 14.83 -19.19
C LYS A 128 3.53 14.85 -20.12
N LEU A 129 3.82 13.74 -20.79
CA LEU A 129 4.92 13.63 -21.75
C LEU A 129 4.70 14.59 -22.93
N ALA A 130 3.44 14.76 -23.37
CA ALA A 130 3.10 15.72 -24.42
C ALA A 130 3.31 17.20 -24.00
N GLN A 131 3.36 17.48 -22.69
CA GLN A 131 3.56 18.82 -22.15
C GLN A 131 5.05 19.13 -21.91
N ASP A 132 5.81 18.17 -21.36
CA ASP A 132 7.22 18.36 -20.99
C ASP A 132 8.03 17.05 -21.08
N VAL A 133 8.68 16.86 -22.22
CA VAL A 133 9.52 15.69 -22.51
C VAL A 133 10.78 15.65 -21.63
N ASN A 134 11.35 16.80 -21.28
CA ASN A 134 12.58 16.87 -20.50
C ASN A 134 12.34 16.45 -19.05
N ARG A 135 11.19 16.83 -18.49
CA ARG A 135 10.79 16.40 -17.14
C ARG A 135 10.57 14.89 -17.05
N ASP A 136 9.94 14.27 -18.06
CA ASP A 136 9.81 12.81 -18.12
C ASP A 136 11.19 12.14 -18.14
N ARG A 137 12.08 12.60 -19.02
CA ARG A 137 13.45 12.08 -19.12
C ARG A 137 14.21 12.18 -17.80
N ALA A 138 14.14 13.31 -17.11
CA ALA A 138 14.80 13.50 -15.81
C ALA A 138 14.23 12.57 -14.71
N ALA A 139 12.93 12.29 -14.73
CA ALA A 139 12.31 11.35 -13.82
C ALA A 139 12.74 9.90 -14.13
N MET A 140 12.76 9.52 -15.40
CA MET A 140 13.15 8.18 -15.84
C MET A 140 14.62 7.86 -15.54
N LEU A 141 15.54 8.82 -15.68
CA LEU A 141 16.94 8.62 -15.29
C LEU A 141 17.10 8.21 -13.81
N ARG A 142 16.26 8.74 -12.91
CA ARG A 142 16.27 8.34 -11.50
C ARG A 142 15.75 6.92 -11.31
N ILE A 143 14.70 6.56 -12.06
CA ILE A 143 14.11 5.21 -12.01
C ILE A 143 15.11 4.19 -12.54
N GLU A 144 15.75 4.47 -13.68
CA GLU A 144 16.78 3.62 -14.28
C GLU A 144 17.95 3.40 -13.32
N GLN A 145 18.42 4.45 -12.63
CA GLN A 145 19.48 4.32 -11.64
C GLN A 145 19.11 3.34 -10.52
N VAL A 146 17.88 3.42 -10.01
CA VAL A 146 17.40 2.51 -8.96
C VAL A 146 17.20 1.08 -9.49
N GLN A 147 16.63 0.92 -10.69
CA GLN A 147 16.45 -0.39 -11.32
C GLN A 147 17.79 -1.08 -11.61
N GLN A 148 18.79 -0.34 -12.10
CA GLN A 148 20.13 -0.87 -12.32
C GLN A 148 20.78 -1.31 -11.01
N ALA A 149 20.70 -0.49 -9.95
CA ALA A 149 21.20 -0.86 -8.63
C ALA A 149 20.51 -2.14 -8.10
N TYR A 150 19.20 -2.26 -8.29
CA TYR A 150 18.43 -3.45 -7.91
C TYR A 150 18.86 -4.69 -8.70
N GLN A 151 18.96 -4.62 -10.02
CA GLN A 151 19.41 -5.73 -10.87
C GLN A 151 20.83 -6.18 -10.54
N GLN A 152 21.73 -5.24 -10.25
CA GLN A 152 23.08 -5.55 -9.79
C GLN A 152 23.11 -6.28 -8.44
N LEU A 153 22.20 -5.93 -7.53
CA LEU A 153 22.05 -6.63 -6.25
C LEU A 153 21.49 -8.04 -6.46
N LEU A 154 20.44 -8.19 -7.28
CA LEU A 154 19.86 -9.48 -7.62
C LEU A 154 20.89 -10.42 -8.25
N ALA A 155 21.71 -9.93 -9.18
CA ALA A 155 22.73 -10.72 -9.85
C ALA A 155 23.81 -11.25 -8.89
N LYS A 156 23.98 -10.63 -7.71
CA LYS A 156 24.91 -11.07 -6.66
C LYS A 156 24.33 -12.14 -5.74
N LEU A 157 23.03 -12.44 -5.84
CA LEU A 157 22.38 -13.44 -5.00
C LEU A 157 22.69 -14.85 -5.50
N PRO A 158 22.98 -15.81 -4.60
CA PRO A 158 23.18 -17.20 -4.97
C PRO A 158 21.86 -17.81 -5.47
N LYS A 159 21.85 -18.32 -6.71
CA LYS A 159 20.67 -18.92 -7.36
C LYS A 159 20.15 -20.19 -6.68
N SER A 160 20.92 -20.77 -5.77
CA SER A 160 20.67 -22.09 -5.16
C SER A 160 19.86 -22.05 -3.86
N LYS A 161 19.48 -20.86 -3.36
CA LYS A 161 18.69 -20.75 -2.12
C LYS A 161 17.51 -19.80 -2.32
N PRO A 162 16.26 -20.25 -2.15
CA PRO A 162 15.14 -19.32 -2.00
C PRO A 162 15.37 -18.53 -0.71
N ILE A 163 15.66 -17.25 -0.86
CA ILE A 163 15.67 -16.29 0.24
C ILE A 163 14.20 -16.08 0.61
N SER A 164 13.84 -16.22 1.89
CA SER A 164 12.50 -15.84 2.34
C SER A 164 12.32 -14.35 2.10
N ASP A 165 11.30 -13.97 1.32
CA ASP A 165 11.04 -12.57 0.93
C ASP A 165 10.51 -11.70 2.09
N GLU A 166 10.39 -12.25 3.29
CA GLU A 166 9.77 -11.57 4.43
C GLU A 166 10.75 -10.68 5.19
N ILE A 167 10.43 -9.38 5.22
CA ILE A 167 11.11 -8.39 6.03
C ILE A 167 10.08 -7.72 6.94
N ILE A 168 10.23 -7.89 8.25
CA ILE A 168 9.41 -7.18 9.23
C ILE A 168 10.17 -5.93 9.66
N SER A 169 9.65 -4.75 9.34
CA SER A 169 10.18 -3.48 9.83
C SER A 169 9.44 -3.00 11.07
N ARG A 170 10.19 -2.55 12.08
CA ARG A 170 9.66 -1.98 13.33
C ARG A 170 10.35 -0.65 13.62
N SER A 171 9.60 0.26 14.25
CA SER A 171 10.09 1.58 14.63
C SER A 171 9.85 1.85 16.09
N LEU A 172 10.82 2.47 16.76
CA LEU A 172 10.68 2.92 18.15
C LEU A 172 10.11 4.35 18.22
N SER A 173 9.68 4.92 17.09
CA SER A 173 9.15 6.29 17.02
C SER A 173 7.71 6.45 17.52
N LYS A 174 7.04 5.37 17.91
CA LYS A 174 5.60 5.35 18.24
C LYS A 174 5.39 4.91 19.69
N ALA A 175 4.97 3.67 19.91
CA ALA A 175 4.69 3.12 21.25
C ALA A 175 5.87 3.28 22.23
N TYR A 176 7.10 3.24 21.71
CA TYR A 176 8.34 3.40 22.49
C TYR A 176 8.77 4.86 22.72
N GLY A 177 8.08 5.86 22.18
CA GLY A 177 8.34 7.28 22.46
C GLY A 177 9.62 7.87 21.89
N LEU A 178 10.39 7.17 21.06
CA LEU A 178 11.71 7.61 20.56
C LEU A 178 11.65 8.29 19.18
N ALA A 179 10.59 9.07 18.91
CA ALA A 179 10.38 9.69 17.60
C ALA A 179 11.56 10.60 17.18
N GLY A 180 12.12 11.37 18.11
CA GLY A 180 13.24 12.26 17.85
C GLY A 180 14.58 11.56 17.60
N LEU A 181 14.76 10.33 18.10
CA LEU A 181 16.06 9.63 18.07
C LEU A 181 16.31 8.83 16.79
N ARG A 182 15.28 8.70 15.93
CA ARG A 182 15.37 8.10 14.59
C ARG A 182 15.91 6.67 14.60
N ILE A 183 15.35 5.84 15.46
CA ILE A 183 15.73 4.43 15.61
C ILE A 183 14.59 3.46 15.27
N GLY A 184 14.97 2.37 14.61
CA GLY A 184 14.12 1.26 14.19
C GLY A 184 14.99 0.07 13.83
N TYR A 185 14.36 -1.06 13.56
CA TYR A 185 15.04 -2.29 13.19
C TYR A 185 14.21 -3.07 12.17
N ALA A 186 14.88 -3.97 11.45
CA ALA A 186 14.24 -4.95 10.60
C ALA A 186 14.59 -6.35 11.10
N VAL A 187 13.64 -7.26 11.01
CA VAL A 187 13.83 -8.69 11.22
C VAL A 187 13.65 -9.36 9.86
N SER A 188 14.64 -10.14 9.45
CA SER A 188 14.64 -10.88 8.19
C SER A 188 15.46 -12.15 8.36
N ASN A 189 15.54 -12.97 7.31
CA ASN A 189 16.54 -14.04 7.30
C ASN A 189 17.98 -13.45 7.28
N PRO A 190 19.00 -14.22 7.69
CA PRO A 190 20.39 -13.72 7.76
C PRO A 190 20.93 -13.23 6.42
N GLU A 191 20.50 -13.82 5.31
CA GLU A 191 20.95 -13.46 3.96
C GLU A 191 20.46 -12.05 3.56
N ILE A 192 19.19 -11.71 3.83
CA ILE A 192 18.69 -10.34 3.64
C ILE A 192 19.38 -9.37 4.60
N ALA A 193 19.56 -9.77 5.87
CA ALA A 193 20.19 -8.90 6.87
C ALA A 193 21.62 -8.54 6.46
N ASP A 194 22.37 -9.49 5.90
CA ASP A 194 23.71 -9.26 5.35
C ASP A 194 23.68 -8.26 4.17
N LEU A 195 22.76 -8.43 3.23
CA LEU A 195 22.60 -7.49 2.11
C LEU A 195 22.26 -6.08 2.58
N LEU A 196 21.32 -5.95 3.53
CA LEU A 196 20.97 -4.67 4.15
C LEU A 196 22.18 -4.04 4.84
N ASN A 197 23.02 -4.83 5.51
CA ASN A 197 24.23 -4.32 6.17
C ASN A 197 25.30 -3.85 5.18
N ARG A 198 25.38 -4.40 3.96
CA ARG A 198 26.31 -3.94 2.92
C ARG A 198 25.94 -2.58 2.35
N VAL A 199 24.65 -2.25 2.28
CA VAL A 199 24.14 -0.95 1.76
C VAL A 199 23.94 0.09 2.87
N ARG A 200 23.78 -0.35 4.12
CA ARG A 200 23.64 0.52 5.28
C ARG A 200 24.89 1.37 5.44
N GLN A 201 24.70 2.68 5.58
CA GLN A 201 25.81 3.59 5.87
C GLN A 201 26.48 3.23 7.21
N PRO A 202 27.83 3.26 7.29
CA PRO A 202 28.52 3.19 8.56
C PRO A 202 27.99 4.25 9.52
N PHE A 203 27.87 3.91 10.81
CA PHE A 203 27.43 4.85 11.86
C PHE A 203 26.06 5.53 11.61
N ASN A 204 25.14 4.85 10.90
CA ASN A 204 23.79 5.38 10.63
C ASN A 204 22.87 5.54 11.87
N CYS A 205 23.34 5.17 13.06
CA CYS A 205 22.62 5.31 14.32
C CYS A 205 23.56 5.83 15.41
N ASN A 206 23.11 6.81 16.18
CA ASN A 206 23.93 7.41 17.24
C ASN A 206 23.85 6.60 18.55
N SER A 207 24.87 6.75 19.40
CA SER A 207 24.99 5.99 20.66
C SER A 207 23.86 6.26 21.66
N LEU A 208 23.34 7.50 21.71
CA LEU A 208 22.21 7.84 22.58
C LEU A 208 20.92 7.14 22.14
N ALA A 209 20.66 7.06 20.83
CA ALA A 209 19.54 6.34 20.27
C ALA A 209 19.61 4.85 20.61
N LEU A 210 20.78 4.22 20.44
CA LEU A 210 21.00 2.82 20.80
C LEU A 210 20.76 2.57 22.29
N THR A 211 21.29 3.45 23.15
CA THR A 211 21.11 3.35 24.62
C THR A 211 19.64 3.46 25.01
N ALA A 212 18.93 4.46 24.47
CA ALA A 212 17.50 4.65 24.72
C ALA A 212 16.65 3.49 24.19
N ALA A 213 17.01 2.93 23.03
CA ALA A 213 16.32 1.77 22.48
C ALA A 213 16.46 0.53 23.38
N VAL A 214 17.67 0.24 23.86
CA VAL A 214 17.88 -0.88 24.81
C VAL A 214 17.10 -0.65 26.10
N ALA A 215 17.06 0.58 26.63
CA ALA A 215 16.30 0.88 27.84
C ALA A 215 14.80 0.64 27.66
N VAL A 216 14.20 1.19 26.60
CA VAL A 216 12.74 1.10 26.40
C VAL A 216 12.28 -0.28 25.89
N MET A 217 13.12 -1.01 25.16
CA MET A 217 12.81 -2.38 24.73
C MET A 217 12.81 -3.39 25.89
N ASN A 218 13.40 -3.04 27.03
CA ASN A 218 13.38 -3.84 28.25
C ASN A 218 12.33 -3.37 29.27
N ASP A 219 11.50 -2.37 28.92
CA ASP A 219 10.43 -1.83 29.78
C ASP A 219 9.05 -2.18 29.22
N ASP A 220 8.68 -3.45 29.37
CA ASP A 220 7.37 -3.94 28.92
C ASP A 220 6.21 -3.21 29.59
N LYS A 221 6.38 -2.78 30.86
CA LYS A 221 5.37 -2.06 31.62
C LYS A 221 5.07 -0.70 31.01
N PHE A 222 6.09 0.01 30.53
CA PHE A 222 5.90 1.27 29.81
C PHE A 222 5.10 1.07 28.53
N VAL A 223 5.46 0.08 27.71
CA VAL A 223 4.78 -0.21 26.44
C VAL A 223 3.33 -0.62 26.67
N GLU A 224 3.08 -1.46 27.69
CA GLU A 224 1.73 -1.88 28.07
C GLU A 224 0.88 -0.69 28.54
N LYS A 225 1.44 0.20 29.37
CA LYS A 225 0.78 1.44 29.80
C LYS A 225 0.39 2.33 28.60
N VAL A 226 1.31 2.53 27.64
CA VAL A 226 1.06 3.33 26.43
C VAL A 226 -0.02 2.67 25.56
N ALA A 227 0.04 1.34 25.40
CA ALA A 227 -0.94 0.60 24.62
C ALA A 227 -2.33 0.65 25.26
N GLU A 228 -2.42 0.53 26.59
CA GLU A 228 -3.69 0.60 27.31
C GLU A 228 -4.32 2.00 27.24
N ASN A 229 -3.53 3.07 27.44
CA ASN A 229 -4.00 4.43 27.20
C ASN A 229 -4.57 4.58 25.78
N ASN A 230 -3.86 4.08 24.77
CA ASN A 230 -4.33 4.14 23.40
C ASN A 230 -5.64 3.38 23.18
N ARG A 231 -5.84 2.21 23.80
CA ARG A 231 -7.10 1.44 23.69
C ARG A 231 -8.27 2.18 24.34
N ILE A 232 -8.09 2.67 25.56
CA ILE A 232 -9.12 3.40 26.30
C ILE A 232 -9.51 4.66 25.53
N GLU A 233 -8.52 5.47 25.14
CA GLU A 233 -8.78 6.73 24.48
C GLU A 233 -9.29 6.56 23.04
N MET A 234 -8.85 5.54 22.30
CA MET A 234 -9.45 5.21 20.99
C MET A 234 -10.95 4.96 21.13
N ARG A 235 -11.37 4.20 22.15
CA ARG A 235 -12.78 3.95 22.41
C ARG A 235 -13.55 5.23 22.70
N ARG A 236 -12.96 6.17 23.45
CA ARG A 236 -13.57 7.50 23.67
C ARG A 236 -13.77 8.28 22.38
N TYR A 237 -12.83 8.20 21.43
CA TYR A 237 -12.99 8.79 20.10
C TYR A 237 -14.12 8.11 19.30
N GLU A 238 -14.19 6.77 19.32
CA GLU A 238 -15.25 6.00 18.67
C GLU A 238 -16.64 6.39 19.23
N ASP A 239 -16.78 6.42 20.56
CA ASP A 239 -18.01 6.83 21.26
C ASP A 239 -18.37 8.29 20.94
N PHE A 240 -17.39 9.19 20.91
CA PHE A 240 -17.59 10.59 20.54
C PHE A 240 -18.09 10.73 19.10
N CYS A 241 -17.50 10.00 18.16
CA CYS A 241 -17.91 10.02 16.76
C CYS A 241 -19.34 9.46 16.60
N GLN A 242 -19.66 8.34 17.25
CA GLN A 242 -21.01 7.76 17.23
C GLN A 242 -22.05 8.72 17.78
N LYS A 243 -21.77 9.34 18.94
CA LYS A 243 -22.66 10.32 19.57
C LYS A 243 -22.95 11.52 18.65
N ASN A 244 -21.94 11.98 17.90
CA ASN A 244 -22.03 13.16 17.04
C ASN A 244 -22.27 12.82 15.56
N GLN A 245 -22.60 11.56 15.23
CA GLN A 245 -22.89 11.10 13.86
C GLN A 245 -21.75 11.42 12.87
N LEU A 246 -20.50 11.27 13.33
CA LEU A 246 -19.31 11.40 12.51
C LEU A 246 -18.84 10.03 12.03
N ASP A 247 -18.63 9.91 10.73
CA ASP A 247 -18.03 8.71 10.14
C ASP A 247 -16.52 8.68 10.43
N TYR A 248 -15.99 7.48 10.67
CA TYR A 248 -14.55 7.28 10.89
C TYR A 248 -14.10 5.91 10.37
N ILE A 249 -12.79 5.80 10.10
CA ILE A 249 -12.17 4.54 9.70
C ILE A 249 -11.74 3.80 10.99
N PRO A 250 -12.22 2.56 11.24
CA PRO A 250 -11.78 1.76 12.39
C PRO A 250 -10.26 1.62 12.41
N SER A 251 -9.64 1.90 13.55
CA SER A 251 -8.18 1.98 13.67
C SER A 251 -7.60 0.90 14.56
N LYS A 252 -6.47 0.34 14.11
CA LYS A 252 -5.56 -0.48 14.93
C LYS A 252 -4.24 0.25 15.21
N GLY A 253 -4.15 1.53 14.83
CA GLY A 253 -2.99 2.39 15.05
C GLY A 253 -3.12 3.25 16.30
N ASN A 254 -2.25 4.26 16.38
CA ASN A 254 -2.26 5.27 17.44
C ASN A 254 -2.91 6.60 16.99
N PHE A 255 -3.89 6.50 16.10
CA PHE A 255 -4.62 7.62 15.53
C PHE A 255 -5.98 7.14 15.02
N ILE A 256 -6.94 8.04 14.90
CA ILE A 256 -8.22 7.83 14.23
C ILE A 256 -8.32 8.76 13.01
N THR A 257 -9.04 8.33 11.98
CA THR A 257 -9.33 9.16 10.81
C THR A 257 -10.83 9.41 10.75
N ILE A 258 -11.23 10.67 10.81
CA ILE A 258 -12.64 11.09 10.81
C ILE A 258 -12.96 11.72 9.45
N ASP A 259 -14.08 11.32 8.85
CA ASP A 259 -14.66 11.92 7.65
C ASP A 259 -15.71 12.97 8.05
N PHE A 260 -15.44 14.22 7.72
CA PHE A 260 -16.32 15.33 8.06
C PHE A 260 -17.40 15.59 7.00
N LYS A 261 -17.44 14.80 5.90
CA LYS A 261 -18.35 14.97 4.76
C LYS A 261 -18.29 16.33 4.07
N GLN A 262 -17.31 17.15 4.42
CA GLN A 262 -17.02 18.45 3.88
C GLN A 262 -15.51 18.68 3.86
N PRO A 263 -15.00 19.64 3.08
CA PRO A 263 -13.57 19.92 3.01
C PRO A 263 -12.97 20.10 4.41
N ALA A 264 -11.90 19.34 4.71
CA ALA A 264 -11.34 19.29 6.05
C ALA A 264 -10.39 20.47 6.36
N ALA A 265 -9.92 21.19 5.34
CA ALA A 265 -8.95 22.28 5.52
C ALA A 265 -9.49 23.42 6.40
N PRO A 266 -10.71 23.95 6.18
CA PRO A 266 -11.29 24.95 7.09
C PRO A 266 -11.47 24.46 8.53
N ILE A 267 -11.83 23.19 8.72
CA ILE A 267 -11.99 22.58 10.05
C ILE A 267 -10.62 22.50 10.75
N TYR A 268 -9.58 22.08 10.04
CA TYR A 268 -8.21 22.08 10.52
C TYR A 268 -7.76 23.48 10.95
N ASP A 269 -7.98 24.51 10.11
CA ASP A 269 -7.59 25.88 10.42
C ASP A 269 -8.33 26.41 11.67
N ALA A 270 -9.60 26.03 11.85
CA ALA A 270 -10.38 26.39 13.03
C ALA A 270 -9.86 25.68 14.30
N LEU A 271 -9.59 24.37 14.23
CA LEU A 271 -8.97 23.61 15.33
C LEU A 271 -7.59 24.16 15.71
N LEU A 272 -6.80 24.57 14.72
CA LEU A 272 -5.49 25.16 14.94
C LEU A 272 -5.59 26.46 15.75
N ARG A 273 -6.61 27.29 15.50
CA ARG A 273 -6.88 28.51 16.28
C ARG A 273 -7.33 28.22 17.70
N GLU A 274 -7.93 27.05 17.96
CA GLU A 274 -8.22 26.54 19.32
C GLU A 274 -7.00 25.87 19.97
N GLY A 275 -5.82 25.91 19.32
CA GLY A 275 -4.59 25.32 19.82
C GLY A 275 -4.58 23.79 19.79
N VAL A 276 -5.25 23.20 18.80
CA VAL A 276 -5.32 21.75 18.56
C VAL A 276 -4.78 21.44 17.16
N ILE A 277 -3.65 20.75 17.10
CA ILE A 277 -2.97 20.42 15.83
C ILE A 277 -3.37 19.00 15.41
N VAL A 278 -4.05 18.88 14.27
CA VAL A 278 -4.39 17.61 13.63
C VAL A 278 -3.81 17.55 12.21
N ARG A 279 -3.97 16.42 11.51
CA ARG A 279 -3.36 16.23 10.19
C ARG A 279 -4.41 16.13 9.07
N PRO A 280 -4.53 17.13 8.19
CA PRO A 280 -5.21 16.97 6.91
C PRO A 280 -4.51 15.93 6.04
N ILE A 281 -5.30 15.06 5.40
CA ILE A 281 -4.79 13.96 4.56
C ILE A 281 -5.32 14.02 3.12
N ALA A 282 -5.68 15.21 2.64
CA ALA A 282 -6.08 15.46 1.26
C ALA A 282 -5.06 14.94 0.22
N GLY A 283 -3.76 15.00 0.53
CA GLY A 283 -2.68 14.46 -0.31
C GLY A 283 -2.74 12.95 -0.53
N TYR A 284 -3.54 12.23 0.26
CA TYR A 284 -3.82 10.79 0.11
C TYR A 284 -5.17 10.52 -0.59
N GLY A 285 -5.79 11.52 -1.23
CA GLY A 285 -7.09 11.37 -1.88
C GLY A 285 -8.30 11.46 -0.94
N MET A 286 -8.09 11.89 0.31
CA MET A 286 -9.14 12.01 1.33
C MET A 286 -9.32 13.48 1.76
N PRO A 287 -9.89 14.35 0.90
CA PRO A 287 -9.96 15.80 1.13
C PRO A 287 -10.89 16.21 2.28
N ASN A 288 -11.83 15.34 2.64
CA ASN A 288 -12.80 15.58 3.72
C ASN A 288 -12.37 15.00 5.07
N HIS A 289 -11.16 14.46 5.16
CA HIS A 289 -10.71 13.72 6.34
C HIS A 289 -9.60 14.42 7.10
N LEU A 290 -9.66 14.34 8.43
CA LEU A 290 -8.54 14.64 9.31
C LEU A 290 -8.10 13.35 10.00
N ARG A 291 -6.78 13.18 10.14
CA ARG A 291 -6.17 12.15 10.97
C ARG A 291 -5.74 12.77 12.30
N ILE A 292 -6.26 12.22 13.39
CA ILE A 292 -6.05 12.70 14.75
C ILE A 292 -5.26 11.65 15.51
N SER A 293 -4.08 12.00 16.02
CA SER A 293 -3.30 11.10 16.88
C SER A 293 -3.99 10.99 18.24
N ILE A 294 -3.97 9.79 18.83
CA ILE A 294 -4.49 9.58 20.18
C ILE A 294 -3.44 10.09 21.17
N GLY A 295 -3.80 11.11 21.94
CA GLY A 295 -2.94 11.74 22.95
C GLY A 295 -3.22 11.24 24.36
N LEU A 296 -2.78 12.03 25.33
CA LEU A 296 -3.15 11.89 26.74
C LEU A 296 -4.63 12.24 26.95
N PRO A 297 -5.29 11.75 28.02
CA PRO A 297 -6.70 12.01 28.27
C PRO A 297 -7.07 13.50 28.22
N GLU A 298 -6.25 14.37 28.81
CA GLU A 298 -6.45 15.82 28.82
C GLU A 298 -6.26 16.48 27.44
N GLU A 299 -5.41 15.92 26.58
CA GLU A 299 -5.22 16.38 25.20
C GLU A 299 -6.43 16.00 24.34
N ASN A 300 -6.95 14.79 24.56
CA ASN A 300 -8.14 14.29 23.88
C ASN A 300 -9.40 15.07 24.32
N ASP A 301 -9.51 15.41 25.62
CA ASP A 301 -10.58 16.29 26.14
C ASP A 301 -10.55 17.67 25.47
N LYS A 302 -9.35 18.25 25.32
CA LYS A 302 -9.18 19.51 24.61
C LYS A 302 -9.61 19.38 23.15
N PHE A 303 -9.28 18.27 22.48
CA PHE A 303 -9.73 18.01 21.13
C PHE A 303 -11.26 17.92 21.04
N PHE A 304 -11.92 17.13 21.89
CA PHE A 304 -13.38 16.98 21.86
C PHE A 304 -14.09 18.32 22.09
N THR A 305 -13.59 19.12 23.04
CA THR A 305 -14.11 20.46 23.33
C THR A 305 -13.94 21.40 22.14
N ALA A 306 -12.74 21.47 21.56
CA ALA A 306 -12.45 22.31 20.42
C ALA A 306 -13.28 21.90 19.19
N LEU A 307 -13.38 20.61 18.91
CA LEU A 307 -14.15 20.11 17.77
C LEU A 307 -15.64 20.42 17.92
N SER A 308 -16.19 20.26 19.12
CA SER A 308 -17.59 20.59 19.41
C SER A 308 -17.88 22.06 19.20
N LYS A 309 -16.94 22.94 19.58
CA LYS A 309 -17.04 24.38 19.31
C LYS A 309 -16.96 24.72 17.82
N VAL A 310 -16.02 24.09 17.10
CA VAL A 310 -15.81 24.33 15.65
C VAL A 310 -17.01 23.87 14.83
N LEU A 311 -17.57 22.70 15.14
CA LEU A 311 -18.71 22.12 14.41
C LEU A 311 -20.07 22.53 14.97
N LYS A 312 -20.09 23.24 16.12
CA LYS A 312 -21.30 23.69 16.81
C LYS A 312 -22.27 22.52 17.10
N PHE A 313 -21.74 21.44 17.67
CA PHE A 313 -22.59 20.37 18.18
C PHE A 313 -23.51 20.90 19.28
N ALA A 314 -24.77 20.42 19.27
CA ALA A 314 -25.80 20.79 20.26
C ALA A 314 -25.63 20.01 21.56
#